data_AF-A0A942FEC1-F1
#
_entry.id   AF-A0A942FEC1-F1
#
_cell.length_a   1.000
_cell.length_b   1.000
_cell.length_c   1.000
_cell.angle_alpha   90.00
_cell.angle_beta   90.00
_cell.angle_gamma   90.00
#
_symmetry.space_group_name_H-M   'P 1'
#
loop_
_entity.id
_entity.type
_entity.pdbx_description
1 polymer ?
#
loop_
_entity_poly.entity_id
_entity_poly.type
_entity_poly.pdbx_seq_one_letter_code
_entity_poly.pdbx_strand_id
1 'polypeptide(L)'
;MKQQLSLSKDEKLIFDSFLKAYRGDYWRSSKGFLGPLIAQNSQKMFKDRFVSRNIIGEIINTISDSFLKSPNWYIEKGGEKLSNESDKPKIKDTPDNPDNPDNPETPPPDNPEDSQLKDTKDKIDKILSKFWEKQNLEQKLQKAFNSRLVASRGGLRVYIPNSKKKNLNKLSLDDIRTCLDSIRIEHIKPERSRMMDDEGDKLSIVSYTKKLDYDTNEDAEIIEFSFVDDNGKTIIGVVSDKQTETFSIEALASTPVENRDTKKKDISTGLNLDSETTFFEISGEPFVSEQLMELSAFLNLVLTLAAIGIFETGFQEIITTNTQFKTEKILNEKTGKMEDVPVGLERGGAMIQNFKGIEKIDLESGKKERHEPKVTIKDPVPMENFVLAKQIAYESCLEEAGQQYKLISGDAMASAVSRIQAMAGFYLRIKKFKADIDSLGSWVLTTILKFIGLNPKNGLDDFRVVFDSKIDIGPLTPEEKNFIISMVNNKIISKETARVLLNIDNPTLENLLIENEEAAATEKEIGKEKKLQEIRPANSGFPPSNQ
;
A
#
# COMPACT_ATOMS: atom_id res chain seq x y z
N MET A 1 10.24 -26.65 5.38
CA MET A 1 10.11 -25.41 4.60
C MET A 1 8.75 -25.26 3.92
N LYS A 2 8.30 -26.15 3.01
CA LYS A 2 6.95 -26.06 2.41
C LYS A 2 5.80 -26.02 3.43
N GLN A 3 5.92 -26.78 4.53
CA GLN A 3 4.96 -26.71 5.64
C GLN A 3 4.96 -25.35 6.35
N GLN A 4 6.13 -24.70 6.48
CA GLN A 4 6.23 -23.37 7.10
C GLN A 4 5.67 -22.26 6.20
N LEU A 5 5.74 -22.44 4.88
CA LEU A 5 5.05 -21.59 3.90
C LEU A 5 3.54 -21.84 3.83
N SER A 6 3.05 -22.93 4.43
CA SER A 6 1.62 -23.21 4.39
C SER A 6 0.87 -22.24 5.29
N LEU A 7 0.02 -21.43 4.67
CA LEU A 7 -0.94 -20.57 5.36
C LEU A 7 -1.92 -21.45 6.17
N SER A 8 -2.31 -20.96 7.35
CA SER A 8 -3.41 -21.54 8.12
C SER A 8 -4.69 -21.56 7.29
N LYS A 9 -5.70 -22.33 7.70
CA LYS A 9 -6.98 -22.36 6.94
C LYS A 9 -7.63 -20.98 6.88
N ASP A 10 -7.58 -20.23 7.98
CA ASP A 10 -8.17 -18.90 8.09
C ASP A 10 -7.38 -17.88 7.29
N GLU A 11 -6.04 -17.95 7.34
CA GLU A 11 -5.18 -17.16 6.47
C GLU A 11 -5.48 -17.45 5.00
N LYS A 12 -5.56 -18.71 4.58
CA LYS A 12 -5.89 -19.05 3.19
C LYS A 12 -7.22 -18.44 2.74
N LEU A 13 -8.23 -18.46 3.60
CA LEU A 13 -9.53 -17.89 3.30
C LEU A 13 -9.45 -16.37 3.12
N ILE A 14 -8.77 -15.68 4.03
CA ILE A 14 -8.53 -14.23 3.96
C ILE A 14 -7.71 -13.90 2.71
N PHE A 15 -6.61 -14.59 2.50
CA PHE A 15 -5.71 -14.42 1.35
C PHE A 15 -6.44 -14.63 0.02
N ASP A 16 -7.12 -15.76 -0.16
CA ASP A 16 -7.83 -16.06 -1.40
C ASP A 16 -8.98 -15.09 -1.66
N SER A 17 -9.65 -14.62 -0.62
CA SER A 17 -10.81 -13.74 -0.74
C SER A 17 -10.42 -12.29 -0.98
N PHE A 18 -9.52 -11.75 -0.15
CA PHE A 18 -9.20 -10.33 -0.11
C PHE A 18 -8.22 -9.96 -1.22
N LEU A 19 -7.21 -10.79 -1.51
CA LEU A 19 -6.29 -10.51 -2.63
C LEU A 19 -6.98 -10.61 -3.99
N LYS A 20 -7.95 -11.51 -4.15
CA LYS A 20 -8.75 -11.57 -5.40
C LYS A 20 -9.59 -10.32 -5.56
N ALA A 21 -10.29 -9.89 -4.51
CA ALA A 21 -11.06 -8.65 -4.53
C ALA A 21 -10.17 -7.43 -4.82
N TYR A 22 -9.04 -7.29 -4.14
CA TYR A 22 -8.06 -6.22 -4.41
C TYR A 22 -7.57 -6.21 -5.87
N ARG A 23 -7.39 -7.39 -6.49
CA ARG A 23 -7.02 -7.54 -7.90
C ARG A 23 -8.20 -7.36 -8.88
N GLY A 24 -9.40 -7.05 -8.39
CA GLY A 24 -10.59 -6.86 -9.21
C GLY A 24 -11.42 -8.12 -9.50
N ASP A 25 -11.01 -9.29 -9.01
CA ASP A 25 -11.82 -10.51 -9.10
C ASP A 25 -12.81 -10.59 -7.93
N TYR A 26 -13.94 -9.92 -8.09
CA TYR A 26 -15.04 -9.93 -7.12
C TYR A 26 -16.00 -11.10 -7.31
N TRP A 27 -15.95 -11.81 -8.45
CA TRP A 27 -16.78 -12.99 -8.68
C TRP A 27 -16.39 -14.12 -7.72
N ARG A 28 -15.08 -14.33 -7.51
CA ARG A 28 -14.53 -15.30 -6.54
C ARG A 28 -15.15 -16.69 -6.64
N SER A 29 -15.34 -17.18 -7.88
CA SER A 29 -16.05 -18.44 -8.16
C SER A 29 -17.42 -18.48 -7.49
N SER A 30 -18.26 -17.48 -7.79
CA SER A 30 -19.60 -17.21 -7.23
C SER A 30 -19.69 -16.85 -5.75
N LYS A 31 -18.62 -16.98 -4.95
CA LYS A 31 -18.65 -16.64 -3.53
C LYS A 31 -18.85 -15.15 -3.25
N GLY A 32 -18.53 -14.29 -4.21
CA GLY A 32 -18.73 -12.84 -4.06
C GLY A 32 -20.09 -12.33 -4.50
N PHE A 33 -20.97 -13.20 -4.98
CA PHE A 33 -22.32 -12.83 -5.40
C PHE A 33 -23.30 -13.00 -4.23
N LEU A 34 -23.95 -11.90 -3.82
CA LEU A 34 -24.93 -11.87 -2.73
C LEU A 34 -26.37 -12.16 -3.18
N GLY A 35 -26.59 -12.47 -4.46
CA GLY A 35 -27.92 -12.80 -4.98
C GLY A 35 -28.36 -14.24 -4.67
N PRO A 36 -29.56 -14.65 -5.13
CA PRO A 36 -30.09 -15.98 -4.88
C PRO A 36 -29.15 -17.09 -5.36
N LEU A 37 -29.14 -18.23 -4.67
CA LEU A 37 -28.28 -19.37 -5.01
C LEU A 37 -28.61 -19.87 -6.42
N ILE A 38 -27.62 -19.79 -7.31
CA ILE A 38 -27.76 -20.15 -8.73
C ILE A 38 -27.39 -21.63 -8.90
N ALA A 39 -28.23 -22.40 -9.59
CA ALA A 39 -27.90 -23.76 -10.00
C ALA A 39 -26.59 -23.78 -10.80
N GLN A 40 -25.74 -24.82 -10.65
CA GLN A 40 -24.41 -24.87 -11.27
C GLN A 40 -24.41 -24.54 -12.78
N ASN A 41 -25.42 -25.03 -13.51
CA ASN A 41 -25.55 -24.81 -14.96
C ASN A 41 -25.79 -23.34 -15.36
N SER A 42 -26.25 -22.51 -14.42
CA SER A 42 -26.55 -21.09 -14.66
C SER A 42 -25.42 -20.16 -14.21
N GLN A 43 -24.40 -20.66 -13.49
CA GLN A 43 -23.29 -19.84 -12.97
C GLN A 43 -22.52 -19.11 -14.08
N LYS A 44 -22.32 -19.75 -15.24
CA LYS A 44 -21.63 -19.13 -16.38
C LYS A 44 -22.38 -17.89 -16.89
N MET A 45 -23.69 -17.99 -17.03
CA MET A 45 -24.54 -16.91 -17.52
C MET A 45 -24.54 -15.70 -16.58
N PHE A 46 -24.51 -15.93 -15.26
CA PHE A 46 -24.41 -14.84 -14.28
C PHE A 46 -23.01 -14.24 -14.21
N LYS A 47 -21.95 -15.06 -14.32
CA LYS A 47 -20.58 -14.56 -14.40
C LYS A 47 -20.40 -13.58 -15.57
N ASP A 48 -20.98 -13.91 -16.73
CA ASP A 48 -20.89 -13.07 -17.93
C ASP A 48 -21.66 -11.74 -17.79
N ARG A 49 -22.57 -11.64 -16.81
CA ARG A 49 -23.36 -10.43 -16.50
C ARG A 49 -22.89 -9.69 -15.27
N PHE A 50 -21.91 -10.22 -14.54
CA PHE A 50 -21.44 -9.67 -13.29
C PHE A 50 -20.65 -8.38 -13.55
N VAL A 51 -21.11 -7.28 -12.97
CA VAL A 51 -20.46 -5.96 -13.06
C VAL A 51 -19.85 -5.65 -11.71
N SER A 52 -18.56 -5.34 -11.70
CA SER A 52 -17.83 -5.01 -10.48
C SER A 52 -17.12 -3.66 -10.55
N ARG A 53 -16.94 -3.04 -9.38
CA ARG A 53 -16.07 -1.91 -9.15
C ARG A 53 -14.99 -2.31 -8.13
N ASN A 54 -13.74 -2.01 -8.43
CA ASN A 54 -12.61 -2.31 -7.55
C ASN A 54 -12.45 -1.29 -6.42
N ILE A 55 -13.45 -1.22 -5.53
CA ILE A 55 -13.45 -0.30 -4.38
C ILE A 55 -12.37 -0.64 -3.35
N ILE A 56 -12.03 -1.93 -3.20
CA ILE A 56 -10.96 -2.36 -2.29
C ILE A 56 -9.61 -1.86 -2.82
N GLY A 57 -9.36 -2.02 -4.12
CA GLY A 57 -8.18 -1.45 -4.78
C GLY A 57 -8.09 0.06 -4.61
N GLU A 58 -9.20 0.78 -4.83
CA GLU A 58 -9.29 2.23 -4.65
C GLU A 58 -8.91 2.67 -3.22
N ILE A 59 -9.51 2.03 -2.21
CA ILE A 59 -9.26 2.31 -0.78
C ILE A 59 -7.81 2.05 -0.41
N ILE A 60 -7.28 0.87 -0.77
CA ILE A 60 -5.93 0.46 -0.40
C ILE A 60 -4.87 1.31 -1.09
N ASN A 61 -5.02 1.57 -2.39
CA ASN A 61 -4.08 2.40 -3.12
C ASN A 61 -4.01 3.80 -2.52
N THR A 62 -5.15 4.38 -2.11
CA THR A 62 -5.18 5.68 -1.43
C THR A 62 -4.34 5.70 -0.16
N ILE A 63 -4.46 4.68 0.69
CA ILE A 63 -3.67 4.59 1.92
C ILE A 63 -2.19 4.51 1.57
N SER A 64 -1.82 3.68 0.61
CA SER A 64 -0.43 3.51 0.21
C SER A 64 0.18 4.77 -0.43
N ASP A 65 -0.61 5.48 -1.23
CA ASP A 65 -0.21 6.74 -1.87
C ASP A 65 0.00 7.83 -0.80
N SER A 66 -0.73 7.77 0.32
CA SER A 66 -0.52 8.68 1.44
C SER A 66 0.87 8.56 2.06
N PHE A 67 1.58 7.43 1.95
CA PHE A 67 2.90 7.27 2.58
C PHE A 67 4.08 7.43 1.62
N LEU A 68 3.89 7.12 0.34
CA LEU A 68 5.01 6.87 -0.59
C LEU A 68 5.23 7.96 -1.64
N LYS A 69 4.41 9.01 -1.67
CA LYS A 69 4.56 10.12 -2.64
C LYS A 69 5.83 10.95 -2.48
N SER A 70 6.36 11.07 -1.27
CA SER A 70 7.56 11.89 -0.99
C SER A 70 8.30 11.35 0.22
N PRO A 71 8.91 10.16 0.09
CA PRO A 71 9.64 9.57 1.19
C PRO A 71 10.90 10.38 1.47
N ASN A 72 11.17 10.58 2.75
CA ASN A 72 12.45 11.11 3.20
C ASN A 72 13.28 9.95 3.76
N TRP A 73 14.60 10.11 3.73
CA TRP A 73 15.50 9.27 4.51
C TRP A 73 16.69 10.08 4.95
N TYR A 74 17.39 9.58 5.96
CA TYR A 74 18.65 10.12 6.41
C TYR A 74 19.62 9.00 6.77
N ILE A 75 20.90 9.34 6.83
CA ILE A 75 22.00 8.38 6.96
C ILE A 75 22.65 8.52 8.34
N GLU A 76 22.66 7.42 9.07
CA GLU A 76 23.30 7.28 10.38
C GLU A 76 24.58 6.44 10.25
N LYS A 77 25.57 6.72 11.09
CA LYS A 77 26.77 5.89 11.24
C LYS A 77 26.66 5.11 12.56
N GLY A 78 26.90 3.80 12.53
CA GLY A 78 26.73 2.90 13.66
C GLY A 78 27.49 3.37 14.89
N GLY A 79 26.79 3.49 16.02
CA GLY A 79 27.33 3.95 17.30
C GLY A 79 26.84 5.33 17.75
N GLU A 80 26.36 6.18 16.84
CA GLU A 80 25.62 7.39 17.21
C GLU A 80 24.19 6.99 17.59
N LYS A 81 23.96 6.63 18.85
CA LYS A 81 22.62 6.78 19.41
C LYS A 81 22.23 8.24 19.21
N LEU A 82 21.04 8.49 18.67
CA LEU A 82 20.33 9.75 18.81
C LEU A 82 20.24 10.11 20.30
N SER A 83 21.26 10.78 20.83
CA SER A 83 21.00 11.83 21.78
C SER A 83 20.45 12.96 20.93
N ASN A 84 19.16 13.26 21.08
CA ASN A 84 18.56 14.51 20.62
C ASN A 84 19.16 15.71 21.40
N GLU A 85 20.49 15.77 21.51
CA GLU A 85 21.21 16.62 22.45
C GLU A 85 22.42 17.32 21.83
N SER A 86 22.81 17.00 20.59
CA SER A 86 23.89 17.72 19.89
C SER A 86 23.46 19.02 19.19
N ASP A 87 22.15 19.33 19.14
CA ASP A 87 21.63 20.65 18.73
C ASP A 87 21.06 21.46 19.91
N LYS A 88 21.51 21.21 21.14
CA LYS A 88 21.41 22.25 22.18
C LYS A 88 22.50 23.28 21.89
N PRO A 89 22.17 24.57 21.68
CA PRO A 89 23.20 25.60 21.67
C PRO A 89 23.94 25.51 23.01
N LYS A 90 25.27 25.44 22.96
CA LYS A 90 26.10 25.60 24.15
C LYS A 90 25.79 26.98 24.73
N ILE A 91 24.91 27.02 25.73
CA ILE A 91 24.79 28.18 26.61
C ILE A 91 26.17 28.33 27.26
N LYS A 92 26.93 29.35 26.83
CA LYS A 92 28.14 29.79 27.52
C LYS A 92 27.67 30.29 28.89
N ASP A 93 27.66 29.41 29.89
CA ASP A 93 27.65 29.82 31.28
C ASP A 93 29.02 30.41 31.61
N THR A 94 29.20 31.69 31.32
CA THR A 94 30.22 32.51 31.95
C THR A 94 29.68 33.94 32.02
N PRO A 95 29.58 34.55 33.22
CA PRO A 95 29.29 35.97 33.31
C PRO A 95 30.52 36.72 32.83
N ASP A 96 30.49 37.20 31.58
CA ASP A 96 31.56 38.02 31.03
C ASP A 96 31.59 39.40 31.72
N ASN A 97 32.77 39.64 32.27
CA ASN A 97 33.30 40.88 32.80
C ASN A 97 33.25 41.98 31.70
N PRO A 98 32.68 43.16 31.96
CA PRO A 98 32.47 44.17 30.91
C PRO A 98 33.73 45.03 30.76
N ASP A 99 34.78 44.54 30.11
CA ASP A 99 35.92 45.37 29.67
C ASP A 99 36.77 44.64 28.61
N ASN A 100 36.26 44.47 27.39
CA ASN A 100 37.13 44.34 26.20
C ASN A 100 36.36 44.62 24.88
N PRO A 101 36.55 45.77 24.22
CA PRO A 101 36.08 45.98 22.86
C PRO A 101 37.21 45.63 21.89
N ASP A 102 37.07 44.52 21.15
CA ASP A 102 37.64 44.27 19.81
C ASP A 102 37.95 42.78 19.62
N ASN A 103 36.95 42.01 19.15
CA ASN A 103 37.23 40.93 18.20
C ASN A 103 35.94 40.51 17.47
N PRO A 104 35.84 40.61 16.13
CA PRO A 104 34.80 39.90 15.40
C PRO A 104 35.16 38.41 15.43
N GLU A 105 34.49 37.63 16.29
CA GLU A 105 34.59 36.17 16.30
C GLU A 105 34.18 35.64 14.92
N THR A 106 35.16 35.27 14.10
CA THR A 106 34.97 34.34 12.98
C THR A 106 34.37 33.04 13.53
N PRO A 107 33.37 32.44 12.86
CA PRO A 107 32.84 31.14 13.26
C PRO A 107 33.99 30.12 13.32
N PRO A 108 33.99 29.19 14.29
CA PRO A 108 35.05 28.21 14.43
C PRO A 108 35.22 27.42 13.13
N PRO A 109 36.45 27.10 12.71
CA PRO A 109 36.68 26.34 11.49
C PRO A 109 36.00 24.97 11.60
N ASP A 110 35.19 24.61 10.59
CA ASP A 110 34.57 23.29 10.47
C ASP A 110 35.65 22.20 10.65
N ASN A 111 35.43 21.29 11.59
CA ASN A 111 36.34 20.17 11.83
C ASN A 111 36.46 19.34 10.54
N PRO A 112 37.67 19.05 10.03
CA PRO A 112 37.86 18.28 8.80
C PRO A 112 37.15 16.92 8.79
N GLU A 113 36.97 16.30 9.96
CA GLU A 113 36.23 15.04 10.11
C GLU A 113 34.72 15.19 9.83
N ASP A 114 34.12 16.31 10.24
CA ASP A 114 32.70 16.59 10.01
C ASP A 114 32.42 16.87 8.53
N SER A 115 33.35 17.54 7.84
CA SER A 115 33.28 17.75 6.39
C SER A 115 33.36 16.44 5.61
N GLN A 116 34.25 15.52 5.99
CA GLN A 116 34.40 14.22 5.33
C GLN A 116 33.18 13.30 5.56
N LEU A 117 32.60 13.33 6.77
CA LEU A 117 31.39 12.58 7.08
C LEU A 117 30.20 13.10 6.25
N LYS A 118 30.04 14.42 6.17
CA LYS A 118 29.01 15.06 5.35
C LYS A 118 29.15 14.70 3.87
N ASP A 119 30.36 14.81 3.31
CA ASP A 119 30.64 14.41 1.92
C ASP A 119 30.31 12.94 1.65
N THR A 120 30.53 12.06 2.64
CA THR A 120 30.21 10.64 2.53
C THR A 120 28.70 10.41 2.56
N LYS A 121 27.97 11.06 3.48
CA LYS A 121 26.50 11.00 3.54
C LYS A 121 25.87 11.52 2.23
N ASP A 122 26.37 12.63 1.68
CA ASP A 122 25.89 13.19 0.42
C ASP A 122 26.14 12.26 -0.78
N LYS A 123 27.25 11.51 -0.78
CA LYS A 123 27.52 10.49 -1.80
C LYS A 123 26.55 9.32 -1.68
N ILE A 124 26.33 8.82 -0.47
CA ILE A 124 25.39 7.72 -0.20
C ILE A 124 23.98 8.12 -0.62
N ASP A 125 23.53 9.33 -0.27
CA ASP A 125 22.22 9.84 -0.65
C ASP A 125 22.02 9.82 -2.17
N LYS A 126 22.96 10.42 -2.93
CA LYS A 126 22.93 10.41 -4.40
C LYS A 126 22.91 9.01 -5.02
N ILE A 127 23.58 8.04 -4.38
CA ILE A 127 23.63 6.64 -4.80
C ILE A 127 22.26 5.99 -4.59
N LEU A 128 21.66 6.19 -3.41
CA LEU A 128 20.36 5.65 -3.05
C LEU A 128 19.23 6.26 -3.87
N SER A 129 19.22 7.59 -4.12
CA SER A 129 18.19 8.23 -4.96
C SER A 129 18.18 7.67 -6.38
N LYS A 130 19.36 7.49 -6.99
CA LYS A 130 19.48 6.90 -8.34
C LYS A 130 18.99 5.45 -8.36
N PHE A 131 19.29 4.69 -7.31
CA PHE A 131 18.84 3.31 -7.20
C PHE A 131 17.32 3.23 -6.99
N TRP A 132 16.76 4.11 -6.16
CA TRP A 132 15.33 4.24 -5.89
C TRP A 132 14.53 4.38 -7.20
N GLU A 133 14.92 5.36 -8.03
CA GLU A 133 14.31 5.60 -9.34
C GLU A 133 14.50 4.40 -10.28
N LYS A 134 15.73 3.92 -10.42
CA LYS A 134 16.05 2.84 -11.38
C LYS A 134 15.33 1.53 -11.08
N GLN A 135 15.14 1.21 -9.80
CA GLN A 135 14.46 -0.02 -9.39
C GLN A 135 12.94 0.13 -9.26
N ASN A 136 12.37 1.32 -9.50
CA ASN A 136 10.98 1.64 -9.15
C ASN A 136 10.65 1.19 -7.73
N LEU A 137 11.52 1.57 -6.77
CA LEU A 137 11.44 1.06 -5.40
C LEU A 137 10.13 1.46 -4.72
N GLU A 138 9.64 2.67 -5.01
CA GLU A 138 8.31 3.15 -4.59
C GLU A 138 7.21 2.14 -4.93
N GLN A 139 7.11 1.70 -6.19
CA GLN A 139 6.08 0.74 -6.62
C GLN A 139 6.23 -0.63 -5.96
N LYS A 140 7.47 -1.03 -5.62
CA LYS A 140 7.73 -2.32 -4.95
C LYS A 140 7.34 -2.25 -3.49
N LEU A 141 7.72 -1.18 -2.79
CA LEU A 141 7.26 -0.87 -1.43
C LEU A 141 5.75 -0.79 -1.37
N GLN A 142 5.12 -0.10 -2.32
CA GLN A 142 3.68 0.02 -2.44
C GLN A 142 3.01 -1.35 -2.57
N LYS A 143 3.54 -2.25 -3.41
CA LYS A 143 3.00 -3.61 -3.56
C LYS A 143 3.14 -4.44 -2.29
N ALA A 144 4.28 -4.34 -1.60
CA ALA A 144 4.48 -5.01 -0.32
C ALA A 144 3.52 -4.47 0.75
N PHE A 145 3.40 -3.15 0.85
CA PHE A 145 2.50 -2.51 1.79
C PHE A 145 1.02 -2.79 1.50
N ASN A 146 0.61 -2.79 0.22
CA ASN A 146 -0.74 -3.18 -0.18
C ASN A 146 -1.03 -4.63 0.19
N SER A 147 -0.07 -5.54 0.01
CA SER A 147 -0.23 -6.93 0.45
C SER A 147 -0.37 -7.03 1.97
N ARG A 148 0.39 -6.22 2.73
CA ARG A 148 0.26 -6.11 4.18
C ARG A 148 -1.12 -5.60 4.62
N LEU A 149 -1.67 -4.61 3.94
CA LEU A 149 -2.99 -4.06 4.24
C LEU A 149 -4.13 -5.02 3.87
N VAL A 150 -3.98 -5.79 2.79
CA VAL A 150 -5.04 -6.68 2.29
C VAL A 150 -4.98 -8.07 2.92
N ALA A 151 -3.78 -8.59 3.15
CA ALA A 151 -3.55 -9.98 3.50
C ALA A 151 -2.66 -10.14 4.74
N SER A 152 -2.63 -9.13 5.60
CA SER A 152 -1.92 -9.13 6.89
C SER A 152 -0.39 -9.15 6.79
N ARG A 153 0.18 -9.48 5.64
CA ARG A 153 1.61 -9.68 5.43
C ARG A 153 2.05 -9.17 4.07
N GLY A 154 3.25 -8.62 4.00
CA GLY A 154 3.84 -8.17 2.75
C GLY A 154 5.33 -7.94 2.91
N GLY A 155 6.12 -8.32 1.91
CA GLY A 155 7.57 -8.27 2.07
C GLY A 155 8.31 -8.03 0.76
N LEU A 156 9.57 -7.64 0.93
CA LEU A 156 10.51 -7.40 -0.15
C LEU A 156 11.68 -8.36 -0.02
N ARG A 157 12.13 -8.86 -1.16
CA ARG A 157 13.35 -9.65 -1.29
C ARG A 157 14.42 -8.82 -1.97
N VAL A 158 15.60 -8.78 -1.39
CA VAL A 158 16.82 -8.22 -2.00
C VAL A 158 17.71 -9.36 -2.43
N TYR A 159 18.09 -9.40 -3.70
CA TYR A 159 18.94 -10.48 -4.23
C TYR A 159 19.79 -10.03 -5.41
N ILE A 160 20.76 -10.88 -5.76
CA ILE A 160 21.58 -10.71 -6.96
C ILE A 160 21.28 -11.85 -7.94
N PRO A 161 20.78 -11.56 -9.16
CA PRO A 161 20.52 -12.58 -10.17
C PRO A 161 21.78 -13.35 -10.57
N ASN A 162 21.64 -14.66 -10.85
CA ASN A 162 22.76 -15.50 -11.28
C ASN A 162 23.47 -14.98 -12.55
N SER A 163 22.73 -14.37 -13.47
CA SER A 163 23.30 -13.76 -14.69
C SER A 163 24.25 -12.61 -14.39
N LYS A 164 24.12 -11.97 -13.21
CA LYS A 164 24.98 -10.88 -12.76
C LYS A 164 26.10 -11.35 -11.82
N LYS A 165 25.99 -12.54 -11.22
CA LYS A 165 27.03 -13.15 -10.36
C LYS A 165 28.36 -13.38 -11.06
N LYS A 166 28.37 -13.78 -12.35
CA LYS A 166 29.62 -13.99 -13.11
C LYS A 166 30.45 -12.71 -13.27
N ASN A 167 29.79 -11.55 -13.25
CA ASN A 167 30.45 -10.25 -13.36
C ASN A 167 30.87 -9.71 -11.98
N LEU A 168 30.29 -10.21 -10.88
CA LEU A 168 30.68 -9.84 -9.51
C LEU A 168 32.07 -10.37 -9.13
N ASN A 169 32.43 -11.56 -9.57
CA ASN A 169 33.81 -12.08 -9.36
C ASN A 169 34.87 -11.32 -10.19
N LYS A 170 34.46 -10.48 -11.15
CA LYS A 170 35.34 -9.68 -12.01
C LYS A 170 35.19 -8.17 -11.77
N LEU A 171 34.35 -7.79 -10.83
CA LEU A 171 34.07 -6.39 -10.56
C LEU A 171 35.27 -5.78 -9.84
N SER A 172 35.98 -4.90 -10.55
CA SER A 172 36.98 -4.03 -9.95
C SER A 172 36.31 -3.16 -8.88
N LEU A 173 37.11 -2.82 -7.87
CA LEU A 173 36.70 -2.25 -6.59
C LEU A 173 36.16 -0.81 -6.68
N ASP A 174 36.10 -0.22 -7.87
CA ASP A 174 35.93 1.23 -8.05
C ASP A 174 34.55 1.66 -8.58
N ASP A 175 33.64 0.73 -8.90
CA ASP A 175 32.34 1.09 -9.49
C ASP A 175 31.14 0.61 -8.66
N ILE A 176 30.83 1.38 -7.60
CA ILE A 176 29.59 1.28 -6.81
C ILE A 176 28.36 1.15 -7.73
N ARG A 177 28.38 1.81 -8.90
CA ARG A 177 27.32 1.76 -9.90
C ARG A 177 27.10 0.35 -10.43
N THR A 178 28.15 -0.42 -10.69
CA THR A 178 28.00 -1.77 -11.23
C THR A 178 27.50 -2.75 -10.15
N CYS A 179 27.83 -2.52 -8.86
CA CYS A 179 27.21 -3.23 -7.74
C CYS A 179 25.70 -2.96 -7.67
N LEU A 180 25.29 -1.68 -7.67
CA LEU A 180 23.87 -1.29 -7.70
C LEU A 180 23.12 -1.89 -8.89
N ASP A 181 23.75 -1.91 -10.06
CA ASP A 181 23.18 -2.47 -11.30
C ASP A 181 22.96 -3.99 -11.25
N SER A 182 23.59 -4.65 -10.29
CA SER A 182 23.50 -6.10 -10.06
C SER A 182 22.46 -6.46 -9.00
N ILE A 183 22.15 -5.57 -8.07
CA ILE A 183 21.14 -5.77 -7.02
C ILE A 183 19.73 -5.67 -7.61
N ARG A 184 18.84 -6.58 -7.23
CA ARG A 184 17.43 -6.57 -7.58
C ARG A 184 16.58 -6.62 -6.32
N ILE A 185 15.44 -5.94 -6.41
CA ILE A 185 14.40 -5.94 -5.39
C ILE A 185 13.14 -6.48 -6.01
N GLU A 186 12.46 -7.36 -5.29
CA GLU A 186 11.22 -7.96 -5.74
C GLU A 186 10.21 -8.04 -4.60
N HIS A 187 8.98 -7.65 -4.88
CA HIS A 187 7.86 -7.97 -4.01
C HIS A 187 7.49 -9.44 -4.20
N ILE A 188 7.61 -10.22 -3.13
CA ILE A 188 7.18 -11.60 -3.12
C ILE A 188 5.77 -11.66 -2.55
N LYS A 189 4.89 -12.34 -3.28
CA LYS A 189 3.51 -12.53 -2.82
C LYS A 189 3.52 -13.32 -1.50
N PRO A 190 2.71 -12.98 -0.49
CA PRO A 190 2.89 -13.57 0.83
C PRO A 190 2.51 -15.07 0.91
N GLU A 191 1.79 -15.61 -0.09
CA GLU A 191 1.59 -17.06 -0.25
C GLU A 191 2.88 -17.82 -0.60
N ARG A 192 3.94 -17.10 -0.98
CA ARG A 192 5.23 -17.63 -1.43
C ARG A 192 6.39 -17.20 -0.53
N SER A 193 6.15 -16.48 0.55
CA SER A 193 7.21 -16.04 1.46
C SER A 193 6.79 -16.13 2.90
N ARG A 194 7.77 -16.15 3.80
CA ARG A 194 7.56 -15.99 5.24
C ARG A 194 8.84 -15.54 5.91
N MET A 195 8.72 -14.58 6.83
CA MET A 195 9.75 -14.28 7.82
C MET A 195 9.30 -14.79 9.17
N MET A 196 10.22 -15.39 9.91
CA MET A 196 10.07 -15.79 11.31
C MET A 196 11.17 -15.06 12.08
N ASP A 197 10.80 -14.49 13.22
CA ASP A 197 11.70 -13.79 14.12
C ASP A 197 11.37 -14.30 15.53
N ASP A 198 12.28 -15.07 16.12
CA ASP A 198 12.15 -15.64 17.46
C ASP A 198 13.20 -14.98 18.36
N GLU A 199 12.83 -13.86 18.98
CA GLU A 199 13.70 -13.07 19.87
C GLU A 199 15.05 -12.65 19.24
N GLY A 200 15.08 -12.42 17.92
CA GLY A 200 16.29 -12.07 17.16
C GLY A 200 16.81 -13.19 16.27
N ASP A 201 16.36 -14.44 16.47
CA ASP A 201 16.66 -15.57 15.58
C ASP A 201 15.79 -15.47 14.32
N LYS A 202 16.32 -14.75 13.34
CA LYS A 202 15.61 -14.47 12.08
C LYS A 202 15.81 -15.60 11.07
N LEU A 203 14.69 -16.07 10.51
CA LEU A 203 14.65 -17.00 9.37
C LEU A 203 13.63 -16.52 8.34
N SER A 204 14.08 -16.26 7.13
CA SER A 204 13.22 -15.97 5.98
C SER A 204 13.19 -17.12 5.00
N ILE A 205 12.03 -17.39 4.40
CA ILE A 205 11.83 -18.39 3.35
C ILE A 205 11.11 -17.72 2.18
N VAL A 206 11.57 -17.96 0.96
CA VAL A 206 10.97 -17.47 -0.29
C VAL A 206 10.89 -18.60 -1.31
N SER A 207 9.70 -18.85 -1.85
CA SER A 207 9.46 -19.77 -2.97
C SER A 207 9.25 -18.99 -4.28
N TYR A 208 9.92 -19.41 -5.34
CA TYR A 208 9.74 -18.86 -6.68
C TYR A 208 9.94 -19.92 -7.75
N THR A 209 9.37 -19.67 -8.93
CA THR A 209 9.52 -20.55 -10.08
C THR A 209 10.64 -20.02 -10.96
N LYS A 210 11.56 -20.91 -11.34
CA LYS A 210 12.63 -20.58 -12.29
C LYS A 210 12.48 -21.45 -13.53
N LYS A 211 12.49 -20.81 -14.69
CA LYS A 211 12.56 -21.49 -15.98
C LYS A 211 13.97 -22.09 -16.12
N LEU A 212 14.06 -23.42 -16.23
CA LEU A 212 15.33 -24.13 -16.41
C LEU A 212 15.78 -24.11 -17.87
N ASP A 213 14.82 -24.27 -18.77
CA ASP A 213 15.05 -24.34 -20.21
C ASP A 213 13.92 -23.59 -20.94
N TYR A 214 14.33 -22.68 -21.82
CA TYR A 214 13.40 -21.85 -22.59
C TYR A 214 12.70 -22.62 -23.70
N ASP A 215 13.34 -23.67 -24.23
CA ASP A 215 12.87 -24.44 -25.38
C ASP A 215 11.88 -25.54 -24.96
N THR A 216 12.13 -26.20 -23.84
CA THR A 216 11.24 -27.24 -23.28
C THR A 216 10.14 -26.69 -22.36
N ASN A 217 10.20 -25.38 -22.06
CA ASN A 217 9.30 -24.71 -21.12
C ASN A 217 9.26 -25.38 -19.73
N GLU A 218 10.37 -26.00 -19.35
CA GLU A 218 10.49 -26.66 -18.05
C GLU A 218 10.75 -25.65 -16.94
N ASP A 219 9.86 -25.66 -15.97
CA ASP A 219 9.99 -24.90 -14.74
C ASP A 219 10.49 -25.78 -13.58
N ALA A 220 11.20 -25.16 -12.65
CA ALA A 220 11.56 -25.73 -11.35
C ALA A 220 11.05 -24.82 -10.22
N GLU A 221 10.54 -25.45 -9.16
CA GLU A 221 10.22 -24.73 -7.93
C GLU A 221 11.51 -24.60 -7.10
N ILE A 222 11.84 -23.37 -6.74
CA ILE A 222 13.01 -23.04 -5.94
C ILE A 222 12.54 -22.47 -4.61
N ILE A 223 13.07 -23.00 -3.51
CA ILE A 223 12.93 -22.46 -2.17
C ILE A 223 14.28 -21.89 -1.75
N GLU A 224 14.33 -20.58 -1.60
CA GLU A 224 15.43 -19.87 -0.95
C GLU A 224 15.10 -19.69 0.52
N PHE A 225 16.12 -19.83 1.37
CA PHE A 225 16.03 -19.49 2.78
C PHE A 225 17.24 -18.67 3.19
N SER A 226 17.05 -17.77 4.16
CA SER A 226 18.17 -17.08 4.80
C SER A 226 17.94 -16.96 6.30
N PHE A 227 18.98 -17.14 7.08
CA PHE A 227 18.94 -17.01 8.54
C PHE A 227 20.18 -16.29 9.05
N VAL A 228 20.12 -15.77 10.26
CA VAL A 228 21.26 -15.12 10.94
C VAL A 228 21.93 -16.15 11.84
N ASP A 229 23.25 -16.27 11.75
CA ASP A 229 24.04 -17.14 12.63
C ASP A 229 24.40 -16.45 13.96
N ASP A 230 24.99 -17.20 14.89
CA ASP A 230 25.40 -16.69 16.22
C ASP A 230 26.41 -15.52 16.13
N ASN A 231 27.05 -15.30 14.98
CA ASN A 231 27.99 -14.20 14.75
C ASN A 231 27.31 -12.98 14.11
N GLY A 232 25.98 -12.98 13.95
CA GLY A 232 25.23 -11.92 13.27
C GLY A 232 25.39 -11.94 11.74
N LYS A 233 25.92 -13.02 11.16
CA LYS A 233 26.08 -13.15 9.71
C LYS A 233 24.89 -13.83 9.08
N THR A 234 24.48 -13.32 7.93
CA THR A 234 23.36 -13.85 7.17
C THR A 234 23.82 -14.98 6.27
N ILE A 235 23.31 -16.17 6.55
CA ILE A 235 23.53 -17.39 5.78
C ILE A 235 22.36 -17.58 4.81
N ILE A 236 22.65 -17.83 3.54
CA ILE A 236 21.65 -18.03 2.49
C ILE A 236 21.82 -19.43 1.90
N GLY A 237 20.72 -20.15 1.72
CA GLY A 237 20.69 -21.45 1.07
C GLY A 237 19.52 -21.58 0.09
N VAL A 238 19.66 -22.53 -0.83
CA VAL A 238 18.66 -22.78 -1.88
C VAL A 238 18.38 -24.27 -2.01
N VAL A 239 17.11 -24.63 -2.11
CA VAL A 239 16.62 -26.00 -2.35
C VAL A 239 15.76 -25.98 -3.62
N SER A 240 15.99 -26.93 -4.53
CA SER A 240 15.16 -27.13 -5.72
C SER A 240 14.53 -28.53 -5.72
N ASP A 241 13.35 -28.65 -6.30
CA ASP A 241 12.62 -29.90 -6.49
C ASP A 241 13.19 -30.79 -7.62
N LYS A 242 13.89 -30.18 -8.57
CA LYS A 242 14.68 -30.88 -9.60
C LYS A 242 16.15 -30.90 -9.19
N GLN A 243 16.89 -31.97 -9.52
CA GLN A 243 18.36 -32.01 -9.38
C GLN A 243 18.99 -31.04 -10.38
N THR A 244 18.82 -29.74 -10.15
CA THR A 244 19.63 -28.70 -10.76
C THR A 244 20.90 -28.60 -9.95
N GLU A 245 22.06 -28.51 -10.61
CA GLU A 245 23.30 -28.08 -9.97
C GLU A 245 23.01 -26.82 -9.14
N THR A 246 22.95 -26.98 -7.81
CA THR A 246 22.51 -25.92 -6.91
C THR A 246 23.64 -24.92 -6.71
N PHE A 247 23.28 -23.64 -6.73
CA PHE A 247 24.21 -22.52 -6.69
C PHE A 247 24.37 -22.03 -5.24
N SER A 248 25.58 -22.15 -4.71
CA SER A 248 26.02 -21.42 -3.52
C SER A 248 26.18 -19.93 -3.87
N ILE A 249 25.80 -19.03 -2.95
CA ILE A 249 26.21 -17.62 -2.97
C ILE A 249 27.66 -17.54 -2.44
N GLU A 250 28.58 -18.32 -3.01
CA GLU A 250 30.01 -18.24 -2.69
C GLU A 250 30.68 -17.07 -3.42
N ALA A 251 30.04 -16.54 -4.48
CA ALA A 251 30.56 -15.48 -5.33
C ALA A 251 30.61 -14.08 -4.69
N LEU A 252 29.99 -13.87 -3.53
CA LEU A 252 30.03 -12.56 -2.83
C LEU A 252 31.02 -12.52 -1.66
N ALA A 253 31.58 -13.66 -1.25
CA ALA A 253 32.38 -13.77 -0.04
C ALA A 253 33.66 -14.61 -0.18
N SER A 254 34.06 -15.03 -1.38
CA SER A 254 35.26 -15.87 -1.54
C SER A 254 36.55 -15.08 -1.74
N THR A 255 37.36 -15.02 -0.68
CA THR A 255 38.80 -15.31 -0.80
C THR A 255 39.00 -16.64 -1.57
N PRO A 256 40.02 -16.74 -2.44
CA PRO A 256 40.26 -17.94 -3.22
C PRO A 256 40.72 -19.07 -2.29
N VAL A 257 39.89 -20.10 -2.11
CA VAL A 257 40.31 -21.34 -1.43
C VAL A 257 40.48 -22.42 -2.50
N GLU A 258 41.73 -22.68 -2.83
CA GLU A 258 42.18 -23.85 -3.57
C GLU A 258 41.95 -25.11 -2.71
N ASN A 259 40.83 -25.81 -2.93
CA ASN A 259 40.69 -27.27 -2.78
C ASN A 259 39.22 -27.66 -2.94
N ARG A 260 38.84 -28.07 -4.15
CA ARG A 260 37.51 -28.63 -4.45
C ARG A 260 37.58 -30.15 -4.49
N ASP A 261 37.41 -30.75 -3.33
CA ASP A 261 37.00 -32.15 -3.17
C ASP A 261 36.00 -32.22 -2.00
N THR A 262 34.76 -31.80 -2.23
CA THR A 262 33.60 -32.25 -1.44
C THR A 262 32.29 -31.95 -2.17
N LYS A 263 31.47 -32.98 -2.34
CA LYS A 263 30.06 -32.89 -2.71
C LYS A 263 29.30 -32.09 -1.64
N LYS A 264 28.33 -31.26 -2.07
CA LYS A 264 27.28 -30.59 -1.29
C LYS A 264 27.74 -29.54 -0.25
N LYS A 265 27.83 -28.28 -0.67
CA LYS A 265 27.46 -27.16 0.22
C LYS A 265 26.50 -26.23 -0.50
N ASP A 266 25.21 -26.45 -0.30
CA ASP A 266 24.09 -25.65 -0.83
C ASP A 266 23.85 -24.36 0.00
N ILE A 267 24.86 -23.90 0.75
CA ILE A 267 24.77 -22.86 1.80
C ILE A 267 25.94 -21.89 1.66
N SER A 268 25.70 -20.58 1.77
CA SER A 268 26.71 -19.52 1.67
C SER A 268 27.65 -19.46 2.89
N THR A 269 28.80 -18.81 2.77
CA THR A 269 29.79 -18.59 3.84
C THR A 269 29.45 -17.49 4.86
N GLY A 270 28.28 -16.84 4.73
CA GLY A 270 27.81 -15.78 5.61
C GLY A 270 28.12 -14.38 5.10
N LEU A 271 27.11 -13.50 5.08
CA LEU A 271 27.20 -12.10 4.65
C LEU A 271 26.98 -11.17 5.84
N ASN A 272 27.70 -10.06 5.91
CA ASN A 272 27.43 -9.02 6.91
C ASN A 272 26.27 -8.13 6.44
N LEU A 273 25.04 -8.49 6.79
CA LEU A 273 23.83 -7.71 6.47
C LEU A 273 23.18 -7.15 7.73
N ASP A 274 23.98 -6.77 8.73
CA ASP A 274 23.49 -6.15 9.97
C ASP A 274 22.52 -7.02 10.78
N SER A 275 22.79 -8.33 10.84
CA SER A 275 21.88 -9.31 11.44
C SER A 275 20.48 -9.31 10.80
N GLU A 276 20.39 -9.03 9.50
CA GLU A 276 19.14 -9.10 8.73
C GLU A 276 19.17 -10.21 7.67
N THR A 277 17.99 -10.76 7.37
CA THR A 277 17.78 -11.71 6.28
C THR A 277 17.72 -11.02 4.91
N THR A 278 17.76 -11.78 3.81
CA THR A 278 17.60 -11.21 2.44
C THR A 278 16.15 -10.95 2.04
N PHE A 279 15.21 -11.28 2.92
CA PHE A 279 13.80 -10.99 2.79
C PHE A 279 13.29 -10.45 4.12
N PHE A 280 12.60 -9.31 4.07
CA PHE A 280 11.94 -8.71 5.22
C PHE A 280 10.45 -8.59 4.96
N GLU A 281 9.68 -8.87 6.00
CA GLU A 281 8.24 -8.91 5.96
C GLU A 281 7.66 -8.04 7.05
N ILE A 282 6.77 -7.14 6.66
CA ILE A 282 5.90 -6.45 7.59
C ILE A 282 4.63 -7.29 7.78
N SER A 283 4.16 -7.36 9.02
CA SER A 283 3.02 -8.20 9.40
C SER A 283 2.11 -7.53 10.42
N GLY A 284 0.85 -7.93 10.47
CA GLY A 284 -0.14 -7.51 11.48
C GLY A 284 -1.56 -7.59 10.95
N GLU A 285 -2.52 -7.00 11.66
CA GLU A 285 -3.95 -7.09 11.29
C GLU A 285 -4.23 -6.45 9.91
N PRO A 286 -5.01 -7.11 9.02
CA PRO A 286 -5.35 -6.53 7.73
C PRO A 286 -6.24 -5.29 7.91
N PHE A 287 -6.06 -4.31 7.04
CA PHE A 287 -6.91 -3.13 6.99
C PHE A 287 -8.29 -3.45 6.41
N VAL A 288 -8.34 -4.36 5.43
CA VAL A 288 -9.60 -4.80 4.83
C VAL A 288 -10.37 -5.64 5.86
N SER A 289 -11.48 -5.11 6.36
CA SER A 289 -12.39 -5.83 7.26
C SER A 289 -13.35 -6.73 6.48
N GLU A 290 -13.95 -7.71 7.17
CA GLU A 290 -15.03 -8.52 6.59
C GLU A 290 -16.23 -7.65 6.20
N GLN A 291 -16.55 -6.65 7.04
CA GLN A 291 -17.61 -5.68 6.77
C GLN A 291 -17.36 -4.90 5.47
N LEU A 292 -16.13 -4.42 5.25
CA LEU A 292 -15.78 -3.74 4.01
C LEU A 292 -15.92 -4.66 2.80
N MET A 293 -15.61 -5.95 2.95
CA MET A 293 -15.80 -6.94 1.89
C MET A 293 -17.27 -7.20 1.58
N GLU A 294 -18.12 -7.28 2.59
CA GLU A 294 -19.58 -7.41 2.41
C GLU A 294 -20.18 -6.19 1.72
N LEU A 295 -19.80 -4.97 2.15
CA LEU A 295 -20.22 -3.73 1.52
C LEU A 295 -19.74 -3.65 0.06
N SER A 296 -18.52 -4.09 -0.22
CA SER A 296 -18.02 -4.16 -1.61
C SER A 296 -18.81 -5.16 -2.46
N ALA A 297 -19.23 -6.29 -1.88
CA ALA A 297 -20.06 -7.28 -2.56
C ALA A 297 -21.48 -6.73 -2.80
N PHE A 298 -22.02 -5.97 -1.86
CA PHE A 298 -23.29 -5.27 -2.02
C PHE A 298 -23.24 -4.22 -3.13
N LEU A 299 -22.19 -3.41 -3.19
CA LEU A 299 -21.97 -2.45 -4.28
C LEU A 299 -21.95 -3.16 -5.65
N ASN A 300 -21.23 -4.27 -5.77
CA ASN A 300 -21.16 -5.03 -7.01
C ASN A 300 -22.49 -5.72 -7.37
N LEU A 301 -23.26 -6.17 -6.37
CA LEU A 301 -24.62 -6.65 -6.59
C LEU A 301 -25.50 -5.53 -7.17
N VAL A 302 -25.48 -4.33 -6.58
CA VAL A 302 -26.26 -3.18 -7.07
C VAL A 302 -25.89 -2.84 -8.51
N LEU A 303 -24.60 -2.79 -8.85
CA LEU A 303 -24.13 -2.55 -10.21
C LEU A 303 -24.59 -3.63 -11.19
N THR A 304 -24.53 -4.89 -10.78
CA THR A 304 -24.99 -6.03 -11.57
C THR A 304 -26.50 -5.95 -11.80
N LEU A 305 -27.29 -5.65 -10.77
CA LEU A 305 -28.74 -5.50 -10.88
C LEU A 305 -29.13 -4.28 -11.73
N ALA A 306 -28.39 -3.18 -11.64
CA ALA A 306 -28.59 -2.01 -12.49
C ALA A 306 -28.37 -2.36 -13.97
N ALA A 307 -27.29 -3.08 -14.29
CA ALA A 307 -27.02 -3.54 -15.66
C ALA A 307 -28.13 -4.47 -16.19
N ILE A 308 -28.63 -5.38 -15.34
CA ILE A 308 -29.77 -6.25 -15.67
C ILE A 308 -31.04 -5.40 -15.88
N GLY A 309 -31.32 -4.42 -15.01
CA GLY A 309 -32.47 -3.53 -15.14
C GLY A 309 -32.47 -2.70 -16.42
N ILE A 310 -31.30 -2.21 -16.85
CA ILE A 310 -31.13 -1.54 -18.15
C ILE A 310 -31.48 -2.50 -19.29
N PHE A 311 -30.98 -3.75 -19.22
CA PHE A 311 -31.29 -4.77 -20.21
C PHE A 311 -32.79 -5.10 -20.24
N GLU A 312 -33.43 -5.31 -19.10
CA GLU A 312 -34.87 -5.58 -18.99
C GLU A 312 -35.73 -4.42 -19.48
N THR A 313 -35.25 -3.18 -19.36
CA THR A 313 -35.94 -2.00 -19.91
C THR A 313 -35.98 -2.06 -21.45
N GLY A 314 -34.92 -2.53 -22.09
CA GLY A 314 -34.87 -2.74 -23.54
C GLY A 314 -35.53 -4.05 -24.01
N PHE A 315 -35.58 -5.06 -23.14
CA PHE A 315 -36.09 -6.41 -23.42
C PHE A 315 -37.03 -6.88 -22.31
N GLN A 316 -38.22 -6.27 -22.27
CA GLN A 316 -39.21 -6.57 -21.24
C GLN A 316 -39.65 -8.03 -21.28
N GLU A 317 -39.82 -8.61 -20.10
CA GLU A 317 -40.35 -9.96 -19.97
C GLU A 317 -41.86 -9.94 -20.21
N ILE A 318 -42.29 -10.73 -21.20
CA ILE A 318 -43.69 -10.91 -21.55
C ILE A 318 -44.11 -12.28 -21.03
N ILE A 319 -45.05 -12.28 -20.08
CA ILE A 319 -45.67 -13.50 -19.56
C ILE A 319 -47.02 -13.66 -20.25
N THR A 320 -47.13 -14.70 -21.06
CA THR A 320 -48.38 -15.02 -21.77
C THR A 320 -49.01 -16.29 -21.20
N THR A 321 -50.28 -16.19 -20.82
CA THR A 321 -51.09 -17.35 -20.42
C THR A 321 -52.30 -17.51 -21.35
N ASN A 322 -52.74 -18.76 -21.54
CA ASN A 322 -53.82 -19.12 -22.46
C ASN A 322 -53.57 -18.74 -23.92
N THR A 323 -52.31 -18.71 -24.37
CA THR A 323 -51.91 -18.32 -25.72
C THR A 323 -51.45 -19.50 -26.57
N GLN A 324 -51.88 -19.55 -27.84
CA GLN A 324 -51.34 -20.46 -28.85
C GLN A 324 -50.30 -19.74 -29.71
N PHE A 325 -49.09 -20.32 -29.84
CA PHE A 325 -48.05 -19.79 -30.72
C PHE A 325 -48.42 -19.96 -32.19
N LYS A 326 -47.96 -19.03 -33.03
CA LYS A 326 -48.00 -19.21 -34.48
C LYS A 326 -47.09 -20.37 -34.85
N THR A 327 -47.59 -21.31 -35.64
CA THR A 327 -46.80 -22.44 -36.15
C THR A 327 -46.60 -22.30 -37.66
N GLU A 328 -45.51 -22.86 -38.15
CA GLU A 328 -45.22 -23.05 -39.56
C GLU A 328 -45.03 -24.55 -39.84
N LYS A 329 -45.53 -25.01 -40.99
CA LYS A 329 -45.51 -26.42 -41.34
C LYS A 329 -44.18 -26.77 -42.00
N ILE A 330 -43.38 -27.58 -41.32
CA ILE A 330 -42.07 -28.03 -41.80
C ILE A 330 -42.14 -29.55 -42.04
N LEU A 331 -41.56 -30.02 -43.14
CA LEU A 331 -41.45 -31.45 -43.40
C LEU A 331 -40.41 -32.08 -42.46
N ASN A 332 -40.82 -32.99 -41.59
CA ASN A 332 -39.90 -33.71 -40.73
C ASN A 332 -39.22 -34.84 -41.55
N GLU A 333 -37.94 -34.67 -41.83
CA GLU A 333 -37.14 -35.59 -42.67
C GLU A 333 -37.05 -37.02 -42.11
N LYS A 334 -37.28 -37.22 -40.81
CA LYS A 334 -37.26 -38.55 -40.17
C LYS A 334 -38.62 -39.26 -40.23
N THR A 335 -39.72 -38.52 -40.25
CA THR A 335 -41.08 -39.09 -40.19
C THR A 335 -41.85 -38.97 -41.50
N GLY A 336 -41.36 -38.14 -42.44
CA GLY A 336 -42.00 -37.86 -43.74
C GLY A 336 -43.32 -37.09 -43.64
N LYS A 337 -43.67 -36.56 -42.46
CA LYS A 337 -44.91 -35.83 -42.20
C LYS A 337 -44.65 -34.34 -42.05
N MET A 338 -45.64 -33.54 -42.45
CA MET A 338 -45.65 -32.11 -42.16
C MET A 338 -45.97 -31.94 -40.67
N GLU A 339 -45.04 -31.34 -39.92
CA GLU A 339 -45.19 -31.03 -38.51
C GLU A 339 -45.34 -29.52 -38.32
N ASP A 340 -46.26 -29.13 -37.43
CA ASP A 340 -46.44 -27.73 -37.04
C ASP A 340 -45.35 -27.37 -36.02
N VAL A 341 -44.36 -26.59 -36.46
CA VAL A 341 -43.26 -26.11 -35.61
C VAL A 341 -43.55 -24.68 -35.19
N PRO A 342 -43.44 -24.31 -33.90
CA PRO A 342 -43.63 -22.93 -33.46
C PRO A 342 -42.65 -21.98 -34.14
N VAL A 343 -43.17 -20.90 -34.73
CA VAL A 343 -42.36 -19.76 -35.20
C VAL A 343 -41.72 -19.12 -33.97
N GLY A 344 -40.41 -18.84 -34.04
CA GLY A 344 -39.70 -18.17 -32.95
C GLY A 344 -40.33 -16.82 -32.59
N LEU A 345 -40.41 -16.51 -31.29
CA LEU A 345 -40.86 -15.21 -30.83
C LEU A 345 -39.78 -14.15 -31.12
N GLU A 346 -40.15 -13.09 -31.83
CA GLU A 346 -39.27 -11.93 -32.06
C GLU A 346 -39.16 -11.09 -30.77
N ARG A 347 -37.97 -11.08 -30.14
CA ARG A 347 -37.70 -10.28 -28.95
C ARG A 347 -36.93 -9.01 -29.31
N GLY A 348 -37.34 -7.88 -28.77
CA GLY A 348 -36.65 -6.59 -28.96
C GLY A 348 -37.48 -5.41 -28.50
N GLY A 349 -36.83 -4.24 -28.35
CA GLY A 349 -37.52 -3.00 -28.04
C GLY A 349 -38.58 -2.68 -29.11
N ALA A 350 -39.79 -2.36 -28.66
CA ALA A 350 -40.95 -2.01 -29.50
C ALA A 350 -41.51 -3.12 -30.42
N MET A 351 -41.19 -4.40 -30.17
CA MET A 351 -41.80 -5.52 -30.91
C MET A 351 -43.23 -5.79 -30.43
N ILE A 352 -44.21 -5.65 -31.30
CA ILE A 352 -45.61 -6.00 -31.02
C ILE A 352 -45.89 -7.40 -31.56
N GLN A 353 -46.23 -8.33 -30.67
CA GLN A 353 -46.64 -9.68 -31.05
C GLN A 353 -48.12 -9.91 -30.73
N ASN A 354 -48.84 -10.48 -31.70
CA ASN A 354 -50.25 -10.81 -31.54
C ASN A 354 -50.40 -12.25 -31.05
N PHE A 355 -50.95 -12.41 -29.85
CA PHE A 355 -51.25 -13.73 -29.28
C PHE A 355 -52.71 -14.11 -29.52
N LYS A 356 -52.96 -15.38 -29.87
CA LYS A 356 -54.32 -15.91 -30.00
C LYS A 356 -54.67 -16.76 -28.79
N GLY A 357 -55.89 -16.59 -28.28
CA GLY A 357 -56.45 -17.43 -27.22
C GLY A 357 -56.65 -18.88 -27.66
N ILE A 358 -56.52 -19.83 -26.72
CA ILE A 358 -56.74 -21.26 -26.98
C ILE A 358 -58.24 -21.53 -27.16
N GLU A 359 -58.60 -22.24 -28.23
CA GLU A 359 -59.95 -22.78 -28.42
C GLU A 359 -60.06 -24.14 -27.73
N LYS A 360 -61.00 -24.27 -26.80
CA LYS A 360 -61.40 -25.53 -26.20
C LYS A 360 -62.71 -25.97 -26.83
N ILE A 361 -62.71 -27.17 -27.41
CA ILE A 361 -63.93 -27.79 -27.93
C ILE A 361 -64.49 -28.65 -26.82
N ASP A 362 -65.69 -28.32 -26.37
CA ASP A 362 -66.43 -29.16 -25.44
C ASP A 362 -66.93 -30.41 -26.18
N LEU A 363 -66.46 -31.59 -25.73
CA LEU A 363 -66.63 -32.87 -26.43
C LEU A 363 -68.09 -33.35 -26.42
N GLU A 364 -68.92 -32.89 -25.48
CA GLU A 364 -70.34 -33.27 -25.40
C GLU A 364 -71.26 -32.32 -26.19
N SER A 365 -70.95 -31.02 -26.20
CA SER A 365 -71.82 -29.99 -26.82
C SER A 365 -71.35 -29.54 -28.21
N GLY A 366 -70.12 -29.89 -28.62
CA GLY A 366 -69.49 -29.38 -29.84
C GLY A 366 -69.23 -27.87 -29.81
N LYS A 367 -69.50 -27.19 -28.68
CA LYS A 367 -69.40 -25.75 -28.54
C LYS A 367 -67.93 -25.36 -28.36
N LYS A 368 -67.49 -24.41 -29.17
CA LYS A 368 -66.15 -23.84 -29.06
C LYS A 368 -66.15 -22.75 -28.00
N GLU A 369 -65.44 -22.97 -26.92
CA GLU A 369 -65.15 -21.94 -25.92
C GLU A 369 -63.75 -21.41 -26.16
N ARG A 370 -63.62 -20.09 -26.34
CA ARG A 370 -62.33 -19.45 -26.56
C ARG A 370 -61.88 -18.81 -25.25
N HIS A 371 -60.78 -19.29 -24.69
CA HIS A 371 -60.15 -18.62 -23.55
C HIS A 371 -59.38 -17.40 -24.04
N GLU A 372 -59.65 -16.24 -23.47
CA GLU A 372 -58.95 -15.01 -23.83
C GLU A 372 -57.46 -15.09 -23.44
N PRO A 373 -56.55 -14.68 -24.34
CA PRO A 373 -55.14 -14.62 -24.03
C PRO A 373 -54.90 -13.54 -22.99
N LYS A 374 -54.17 -13.86 -21.91
CA LYS A 374 -53.73 -12.87 -20.93
C LYS A 374 -52.25 -12.62 -21.10
N VAL A 375 -51.91 -11.36 -21.36
CA VAL A 375 -50.53 -10.88 -21.49
C VAL A 375 -50.25 -9.98 -20.30
N THR A 376 -49.26 -10.35 -19.49
CA THR A 376 -48.74 -9.50 -18.41
C THR A 376 -47.33 -9.09 -18.80
N ILE A 377 -47.09 -7.78 -18.85
CA ILE A 377 -45.76 -7.22 -19.06
C ILE A 377 -45.21 -6.85 -17.69
N LYS A 378 -43.99 -7.28 -17.38
CA LYS A 378 -43.30 -6.86 -16.16
C LYS A 378 -42.79 -5.43 -16.36
N ASP A 379 -43.26 -4.51 -15.52
CA ASP A 379 -42.76 -3.13 -15.54
C ASP A 379 -41.28 -3.08 -15.15
N PRO A 380 -40.47 -2.24 -15.82
CA PRO A 380 -39.07 -2.08 -15.48
C PRO A 380 -38.93 -1.41 -14.11
N VAL A 381 -37.88 -1.80 -13.37
CA VAL A 381 -37.54 -1.16 -12.10
C VAL A 381 -36.95 0.23 -12.39
N PRO A 382 -37.42 1.31 -11.73
CA PRO A 382 -36.89 2.66 -11.92
C PRO A 382 -35.38 2.75 -11.67
N MET A 383 -34.65 3.48 -12.53
CA MET A 383 -33.18 3.57 -12.47
C MET A 383 -32.69 4.34 -11.25
N GLU A 384 -33.51 5.26 -10.75
CA GLU A 384 -33.25 6.12 -9.59
C GLU A 384 -32.95 5.28 -8.34
N ASN A 385 -33.64 4.15 -8.18
CA ASN A 385 -33.41 3.22 -7.06
C ASN A 385 -32.00 2.63 -7.09
N PHE A 386 -31.49 2.29 -8.28
CA PHE A 386 -30.14 1.76 -8.43
C PHE A 386 -29.07 2.83 -8.25
N VAL A 387 -29.33 4.07 -8.69
CA VAL A 387 -28.43 5.20 -8.47
C VAL A 387 -28.28 5.47 -6.97
N LEU A 388 -29.40 5.54 -6.24
CA LEU A 388 -29.39 5.75 -4.79
C LEU A 388 -28.71 4.59 -4.05
N ALA A 389 -29.05 3.34 -4.39
CA ALA A 389 -28.42 2.17 -3.78
C ALA A 389 -26.91 2.12 -4.03
N LYS A 390 -26.46 2.49 -5.24
CA LYS A 390 -25.03 2.55 -5.58
C LYS A 390 -24.32 3.62 -4.74
N GLN A 391 -24.95 4.78 -4.58
CA GLN A 391 -24.40 5.86 -3.77
C GLN A 391 -24.25 5.41 -2.31
N ILE A 392 -25.32 4.91 -1.69
CA ILE A 392 -25.29 4.39 -0.32
C ILE A 392 -24.20 3.33 -0.16
N ALA A 393 -24.14 2.33 -1.04
CA ALA A 393 -23.15 1.26 -0.95
C ALA A 393 -21.70 1.76 -1.08
N TYR A 394 -21.45 2.73 -1.99
CA TYR A 394 -20.13 3.32 -2.17
C TYR A 394 -19.72 4.18 -0.98
N GLU A 395 -20.64 5.02 -0.46
CA GLU A 395 -20.41 5.86 0.71
C GLU A 395 -20.13 5.02 1.95
N SER A 396 -20.88 3.95 2.19
CA SER A 396 -20.64 3.01 3.29
C SER A 396 -19.27 2.32 3.19
N CYS A 397 -18.79 1.99 1.98
CA CYS A 397 -17.43 1.46 1.81
C CYS A 397 -16.36 2.48 2.25
N LEU A 398 -16.54 3.75 1.87
CA LEU A 398 -15.60 4.81 2.26
C LEU A 398 -15.69 5.15 3.75
N GLU A 399 -16.87 5.10 4.34
CA GLU A 399 -17.09 5.25 5.79
C GLU A 399 -16.35 4.19 6.59
N GLU A 400 -16.55 2.92 6.24
CA GLU A 400 -15.88 1.79 6.90
C GLU A 400 -14.35 1.93 6.82
N ALA A 401 -13.84 2.46 5.70
CA ALA A 401 -12.43 2.73 5.49
C ALA A 401 -11.93 4.07 6.09
N GLY A 402 -12.81 4.90 6.65
CA GLY A 402 -12.46 6.24 7.14
C GLY A 402 -12.05 7.23 6.05
N GLN A 403 -12.46 7.02 4.79
CA GLN A 403 -12.12 7.86 3.63
C GLN A 403 -13.27 8.78 3.16
N GLN A 404 -14.24 9.08 4.03
CA GLN A 404 -15.39 9.94 3.69
C GLN A 404 -15.02 11.34 3.23
N TYR A 405 -13.87 11.87 3.63
CA TYR A 405 -13.39 13.19 3.23
C TYR A 405 -13.31 13.38 1.71
N LYS A 406 -13.20 12.29 0.94
CA LYS A 406 -13.19 12.31 -0.52
C LYS A 406 -14.54 12.66 -1.13
N LEU A 407 -15.64 12.25 -0.49
CA LEU A 407 -17.00 12.57 -0.95
C LEU A 407 -17.29 14.05 -0.75
N ILE A 408 -16.86 14.56 0.41
CA ILE A 408 -17.03 15.96 0.82
C ILE A 408 -16.33 16.93 -0.16
N SER A 409 -15.19 16.53 -0.74
CA SER A 409 -14.44 17.36 -1.69
C SER A 409 -15.21 17.71 -2.98
N GLY A 410 -16.29 16.99 -3.30
CA GLY A 410 -17.12 17.24 -4.48
C GLY A 410 -18.47 17.92 -4.18
N ASP A 411 -18.81 18.10 -2.90
CA ASP A 411 -20.09 18.66 -2.49
C ASP A 411 -19.93 20.14 -2.12
N ALA A 412 -20.57 21.03 -2.90
CA ALA A 412 -20.57 22.46 -2.67
C ALA A 412 -21.29 22.87 -1.35
N MET A 413 -22.07 21.97 -0.74
CA MET A 413 -22.81 22.23 0.50
C MET A 413 -22.09 21.76 1.77
N ALA A 414 -21.06 20.92 1.66
CA ALA A 414 -20.42 20.33 2.82
C ALA A 414 -19.44 21.33 3.48
N SER A 415 -19.54 21.48 4.81
CA SER A 415 -18.70 22.43 5.54
C SER A 415 -17.23 21.99 5.54
N ALA A 416 -16.29 22.94 5.37
CA ALA A 416 -14.85 22.70 5.49
C ALA A 416 -14.46 22.02 6.82
N VAL A 417 -15.24 22.28 7.87
CA VAL A 417 -15.08 21.65 9.20
C VAL A 417 -15.28 20.15 9.16
N SER A 418 -16.36 19.68 8.52
CA SER A 418 -16.68 18.26 8.38
C SER A 418 -15.59 17.52 7.59
N ARG A 419 -15.04 18.15 6.54
CA ARG A 419 -13.92 17.57 5.78
C ARG A 419 -12.68 17.39 6.64
N ILE A 420 -12.29 18.42 7.40
CA ILE A 420 -11.09 18.39 8.25
C ILE A 420 -11.23 17.34 9.36
N GLN A 421 -12.41 17.21 9.96
CA GLN A 421 -12.68 16.15 10.94
C GLN A 421 -12.53 14.76 10.33
N ALA A 422 -13.08 14.53 9.13
CA ALA A 422 -12.95 13.27 8.41
C ALA A 422 -11.48 12.98 8.00
N MET A 423 -10.73 14.00 7.58
CA MET A 423 -9.29 13.88 7.27
C MET A 423 -8.45 13.56 8.51
N ALA A 424 -8.74 14.19 9.66
CA ALA A 424 -8.06 13.89 10.91
C ALA A 424 -8.36 12.46 11.40
N GLY A 425 -9.63 12.01 11.27
CA GLY A 425 -10.01 10.62 11.55
C GLY A 425 -9.29 9.61 10.66
N PHE A 426 -9.18 9.91 9.36
CA PHE A 426 -8.39 9.11 8.42
C PHE A 426 -6.91 9.04 8.83
N TYR A 427 -6.29 10.20 9.11
CA TYR A 427 -4.90 10.30 9.55
C TYR A 427 -4.62 9.43 10.76
N LEU A 428 -5.42 9.55 11.83
CA LEU A 428 -5.25 8.75 13.05
C LEU A 428 -5.34 7.25 12.77
N ARG A 429 -6.26 6.85 11.88
CA ARG A 429 -6.44 5.44 11.49
C ARG A 429 -5.23 4.89 10.74
N ILE A 430 -4.62 5.68 9.86
CA ILE A 430 -3.47 5.21 9.05
C ILE A 430 -2.13 5.39 9.75
N LYS A 431 -1.98 6.37 10.66
CA LYS A 431 -0.72 6.68 11.38
C LYS A 431 -0.05 5.44 11.98
N LYS A 432 -0.83 4.47 12.47
CA LYS A 432 -0.32 3.21 13.03
C LYS A 432 0.52 2.38 12.05
N PHE A 433 0.33 2.54 10.75
CA PHE A 433 1.08 1.80 9.72
C PHE A 433 2.39 2.49 9.31
N LYS A 434 2.65 3.70 9.82
CA LYS A 434 3.90 4.43 9.53
C LYS A 434 5.13 3.59 9.90
N ALA A 435 5.12 2.98 11.09
CA ALA A 435 6.21 2.15 11.58
C ALA A 435 6.50 0.94 10.66
N ASP A 436 5.46 0.31 10.09
CA ASP A 436 5.62 -0.80 9.16
C ASP A 436 6.38 -0.33 7.91
N ILE A 437 5.95 0.76 7.27
CA ILE A 437 6.57 1.28 6.05
C ILE A 437 7.99 1.78 6.32
N ASP A 438 8.18 2.51 7.42
CA ASP A 438 9.49 3.03 7.82
C ASP A 438 10.49 1.92 8.09
N SER A 439 10.06 0.84 8.75
CA SER A 439 10.90 -0.34 8.97
C SER A 439 11.27 -1.02 7.65
N LEU A 440 10.30 -1.22 6.75
CA LEU A 440 10.53 -1.85 5.45
C LEU A 440 11.45 -1.00 4.56
N GLY A 441 11.25 0.32 4.54
CA GLY A 441 12.08 1.28 3.81
C GLY A 441 13.51 1.36 4.37
N SER A 442 13.65 1.43 5.68
CA SER A 442 14.95 1.45 6.37
C SER A 442 15.72 0.17 6.12
N TRP A 443 15.03 -0.98 6.25
CA TRP A 443 15.62 -2.29 5.96
C TRP A 443 16.13 -2.35 4.53
N VAL A 444 15.29 -2.05 3.53
CA VAL A 444 15.69 -2.26 2.13
C VAL A 444 16.88 -1.37 1.74
N LEU A 445 16.86 -0.10 2.15
CA LEU A 445 17.95 0.85 1.86
C LEU A 445 19.24 0.48 2.62
N THR A 446 19.13 0.09 3.88
CA THR A 446 20.27 -0.38 4.67
C THR A 446 20.86 -1.66 4.08
N THR A 447 20.04 -2.65 3.73
CA THR A 447 20.50 -3.90 3.12
C THR A 447 21.23 -3.64 1.80
N ILE A 448 20.78 -2.70 0.97
CA ILE A 448 21.51 -2.29 -0.25
C ILE A 448 22.89 -1.74 0.10
N LEU A 449 22.98 -0.85 1.10
CA LEU A 449 24.27 -0.33 1.56
C LEU A 449 25.18 -1.46 2.05
N LYS A 450 24.66 -2.42 2.81
CA LYS A 450 25.44 -3.59 3.25
C LYS A 450 25.91 -4.44 2.07
N PHE A 451 25.08 -4.67 1.05
CA PHE A 451 25.51 -5.37 -0.17
C PHE A 451 26.64 -4.65 -0.91
N ILE A 452 26.65 -3.31 -0.91
CA ILE A 452 27.75 -2.51 -1.48
C ILE A 452 28.98 -2.56 -0.55
N GLY A 453 28.76 -2.54 0.77
CA GLY A 453 29.75 -2.61 1.83
C GLY A 453 30.49 -3.94 1.93
N LEU A 454 29.93 -5.04 1.40
CA LEU A 454 30.64 -6.33 1.26
C LEU A 454 32.03 -6.20 0.59
N ASN A 455 32.26 -5.11 -0.17
CA ASN A 455 33.59 -4.66 -0.51
C ASN A 455 34.11 -3.65 0.53
N PRO A 456 35.09 -4.03 1.38
CA PRO A 456 35.61 -3.17 2.46
C PRO A 456 36.17 -1.82 1.99
N LYS A 457 36.59 -1.71 0.71
CA LYS A 457 37.12 -0.45 0.15
C LYS A 457 36.06 0.65 0.05
N ASN A 458 34.78 0.30 0.05
CA ASN A 458 33.70 1.28 -0.02
C ASN A 458 33.48 1.98 1.33
N GLY A 459 33.93 1.39 2.45
CA GLY A 459 33.79 1.98 3.78
C GLY A 459 32.33 2.25 4.20
N LEU A 460 31.37 1.50 3.64
CA LEU A 460 29.94 1.70 3.87
C LEU A 460 29.35 0.81 4.96
N ASP A 461 30.15 -0.11 5.51
CA ASP A 461 29.67 -1.14 6.45
C ASP A 461 29.11 -0.56 7.76
N ASP A 462 29.54 0.63 8.16
CA ASP A 462 29.06 1.26 9.40
C ASP A 462 27.79 2.08 9.18
N PHE A 463 27.36 2.32 7.94
CA PHE A 463 26.23 3.20 7.69
C PHE A 463 24.89 2.45 7.70
N ARG A 464 23.85 3.13 8.18
CA ARG A 464 22.46 2.69 8.17
C ARG A 464 21.59 3.81 7.59
N VAL A 465 20.48 3.41 6.99
CA VAL A 465 19.49 4.34 6.43
C VAL A 465 18.25 4.29 7.30
N VAL A 466 17.84 5.44 7.80
CA VAL A 466 16.55 5.59 8.46
C VAL A 466 15.58 6.21 7.47
N PHE A 467 14.52 5.48 7.18
CA PHE A 467 13.46 5.89 6.28
C PHE A 467 12.33 6.55 7.08
N ASP A 468 11.85 7.67 6.59
CA ASP A 468 10.80 8.47 7.21
C ASP A 468 9.71 8.79 6.18
N SER A 469 8.65 7.98 6.17
CA SER A 469 7.47 8.21 5.31
C SER A 469 6.65 9.39 5.81
N LYS A 470 6.37 10.34 4.91
CA LYS A 470 5.42 11.42 5.19
C LYS A 470 4.00 10.93 4.94
N ILE A 471 3.05 11.36 5.77
CA ILE A 471 1.63 11.05 5.58
C ILE A 471 0.97 12.23 4.85
N ASP A 472 0.78 12.08 3.55
CA ASP A 472 0.01 12.99 2.69
C ASP A 472 -1.47 12.58 2.67
N ILE A 473 -2.31 13.41 3.26
CA ILE A 473 -3.78 13.24 3.29
C ILE A 473 -4.49 14.00 2.15
N GLY A 474 -3.73 14.59 1.23
CA GLY A 474 -4.22 15.30 0.07
C GLY A 474 -4.23 16.83 0.23
N PRO A 475 -4.57 17.56 -0.85
CA PRO A 475 -4.50 19.01 -0.89
C PRO A 475 -5.55 19.66 0.02
N LEU A 476 -5.15 20.75 0.67
CA LEU A 476 -6.02 21.62 1.46
C LEU A 476 -6.29 22.95 0.73
N THR A 477 -7.53 23.43 0.84
CA THR A 477 -7.92 24.77 0.38
C THR A 477 -7.40 25.84 1.36
N PRO A 478 -7.30 27.12 0.96
CA PRO A 478 -6.91 28.21 1.86
C PRO A 478 -7.83 28.35 3.09
N GLU A 479 -9.13 28.14 2.91
CA GLU A 479 -10.12 28.19 4.00
C GLU A 479 -9.86 27.09 5.04
N GLU A 480 -9.52 25.89 4.57
CA GLU A 480 -9.19 24.76 5.44
C GLU A 480 -7.90 24.99 6.23
N LYS A 481 -6.88 25.58 5.60
CA LYS A 481 -5.64 25.96 6.28
C LYS A 481 -5.91 26.95 7.40
N ASN A 482 -6.70 27.98 7.14
CA ASN A 482 -7.11 28.96 8.16
C ASN A 482 -7.92 28.33 9.28
N PHE A 483 -8.79 27.37 8.95
CA PHE A 483 -9.56 26.65 9.95
C PHE A 483 -8.69 25.76 10.84
N ILE A 484 -7.72 25.04 10.28
CA ILE A 484 -6.73 24.25 11.05
C ILE A 484 -5.98 25.16 12.03
N ILE A 485 -5.51 26.33 11.58
CA ILE A 485 -4.86 27.33 12.44
C ILE A 485 -5.81 27.75 13.59
N SER A 486 -7.09 27.99 13.29
CA SER A 486 -8.09 28.34 14.32
C SER A 486 -8.32 27.19 15.32
N MET A 487 -8.31 25.93 14.89
CA MET A 487 -8.47 24.77 15.77
C MET A 487 -7.27 24.60 16.72
N VAL A 488 -6.06 24.89 16.25
CA VAL A 488 -4.86 24.93 17.12
C VAL A 488 -5.00 26.04 18.15
N ASN A 489 -5.38 27.25 17.73
CA ASN A 489 -5.55 28.39 18.63
C ASN A 489 -6.62 28.11 19.70
N ASN A 490 -7.68 27.40 19.31
CA ASN A 490 -8.75 26.96 20.21
C ASN A 490 -8.41 25.70 21.02
N LYS A 491 -7.18 25.17 20.90
CA LYS A 491 -6.70 23.95 21.59
C LYS A 491 -7.53 22.69 21.32
N ILE A 492 -8.20 22.63 20.17
CA ILE A 492 -9.00 21.46 19.74
C ILE A 492 -8.08 20.35 19.23
N ILE A 493 -7.00 20.71 18.54
CA ILE A 493 -5.99 19.79 18.02
C ILE A 493 -4.58 20.23 18.45
N SER A 494 -3.64 19.28 18.53
CA SER A 494 -2.24 19.61 18.84
C SER A 494 -1.56 20.35 17.70
N LYS A 495 -0.55 21.18 18.04
CA LYS A 495 0.31 21.84 17.04
C LYS A 495 0.94 20.81 16.09
N GLU A 496 1.40 19.66 16.60
CA GLU A 496 1.97 18.57 15.78
C GLU A 496 0.96 18.04 14.75
N THR A 497 -0.27 17.73 15.17
CA THR A 497 -1.33 17.26 14.27
C THR A 497 -1.59 18.27 13.17
N ALA A 498 -1.71 19.54 13.53
CA ALA A 498 -1.97 20.61 12.58
C ALA A 498 -0.86 20.78 11.54
N ARG A 499 0.42 20.66 11.93
CA ARG A 499 1.54 20.76 10.99
C ARG A 499 1.53 19.63 9.95
N VAL A 500 1.17 18.41 10.37
CA VAL A 500 0.98 17.30 9.43
C VAL A 500 -0.22 17.56 8.51
N LEU A 501 -1.35 18.02 9.06
CA LEU A 501 -2.51 18.37 8.24
C LEU A 501 -2.17 19.45 7.21
N LEU A 502 -1.40 20.47 7.59
CA LEU A 502 -0.93 21.55 6.72
C LEU A 502 0.13 21.13 5.69
N ASN A 503 0.54 19.86 5.72
CA ASN A 503 1.55 19.27 4.85
C ASN A 503 2.93 19.95 4.99
N ILE A 504 3.33 20.30 6.22
CA ILE A 504 4.65 20.86 6.51
C ILE A 504 5.70 19.75 6.43
N ASP A 505 6.81 20.03 5.74
CA ASP A 505 7.78 19.03 5.32
C ASP A 505 8.47 18.26 6.45
N ASN A 506 8.75 18.89 7.59
CA ASN A 506 9.27 18.20 8.76
C ASN A 506 8.71 18.85 10.03
N PRO A 507 7.60 18.34 10.57
CA PRO A 507 6.96 18.92 11.76
C PRO A 507 7.88 18.96 12.98
N THR A 508 8.82 18.01 13.09
CA THR A 508 9.77 17.91 14.21
C THR A 508 10.89 18.93 14.09
N LEU A 509 11.50 19.09 12.91
CA LEU A 509 12.45 20.18 12.67
C LEU A 509 11.78 21.55 12.78
N GLU A 510 10.56 21.68 12.28
CA GLU A 510 9.78 22.92 12.41
C GLU A 510 9.46 23.23 13.88
N ASN A 511 9.19 22.22 14.72
CA ASN A 511 9.08 22.40 16.16
C ASN A 511 10.36 22.98 16.75
N LEU A 512 11.51 22.38 16.43
CA LEU A 512 12.80 22.84 16.92
C LEU A 512 13.13 24.26 16.44
N LEU A 513 12.83 24.59 15.19
CA LEU A 513 13.01 25.94 14.65
C LEU A 513 12.12 26.96 15.39
N ILE A 514 10.84 26.63 15.62
CA ILE A 514 9.93 27.51 16.35
C ILE A 514 10.36 27.66 17.81
N GLU A 515 10.78 26.59 18.48
CA GLU A 515 11.30 26.64 19.85
C GLU A 515 12.56 27.51 19.93
N ASN A 516 13.46 27.40 18.95
CA ASN A 516 14.65 28.25 18.84
C ASN A 516 14.29 29.73 18.56
N GLU A 517 13.28 30.00 17.73
CA GLU A 517 12.77 31.35 17.48
C GLU A 517 12.09 31.96 18.72
N GLU A 518 11.27 31.18 19.43
CA GLU A 518 10.60 31.58 20.68
C GLU A 518 11.64 31.86 21.79
N ALA A 519 12.67 31.02 21.92
CA ALA A 519 13.78 31.23 22.84
C ALA A 519 14.55 32.52 22.51
N ALA A 520 14.91 32.72 21.23
CA ALA A 520 15.61 33.92 20.77
C ALA A 520 14.77 35.21 20.92
N ALA A 521 13.44 35.11 20.78
CA ALA A 521 12.52 36.23 21.02
C ALA A 521 12.45 36.59 22.52
N THR A 522 12.39 35.57 23.39
CA THR A 522 12.36 35.75 24.85
C THR A 522 13.65 36.40 25.37
N GLU A 523 14.82 35.97 24.86
CA GLU A 523 16.11 36.61 25.18
C GLU A 523 16.17 38.09 24.76
N LYS A 524 15.61 38.43 23.58
CA LYS A 524 15.51 39.82 23.12
C LYS A 524 14.59 40.68 24.00
N GLU A 525 13.49 40.12 24.52
CA GLU A 525 12.60 40.84 25.44
C GLU A 525 13.24 41.06 26.81
N ILE A 526 13.90 40.04 27.37
CA ILE A 526 14.66 40.16 28.63
C ILE A 526 15.78 41.21 28.50
N GLY A 527 16.47 41.23 27.35
CA GLY A 527 17.49 42.25 27.06
C GLY A 527 16.93 43.67 26.94
N LYS A 528 15.69 43.84 26.45
CA LYS A 528 15.00 45.14 26.42
C LYS A 528 14.54 45.59 27.81
N GLU A 529 14.03 44.68 28.64
CA GLU A 529 13.62 44.99 30.02
C GLU A 529 14.81 45.40 30.90
N LYS A 530 15.96 44.73 30.78
CA LYS A 530 17.19 45.13 31.48
C LYS A 530 17.65 46.53 31.09
N LYS A 531 17.64 46.85 29.79
CA LYS A 531 17.91 48.22 29.30
C LYS A 531 16.89 49.24 29.82
N LEU A 532 15.61 48.88 29.96
CA LEU A 532 14.59 49.78 30.50
C LEU A 532 14.77 50.04 32.02
N GLN A 533 15.27 49.05 32.77
CA GLN A 533 15.59 49.21 34.19
C GLN A 533 16.83 50.07 34.41
N GLU A 534 17.84 49.99 33.54
CA GLU A 534 19.01 50.87 33.56
C GLU A 534 18.68 52.34 33.22
N ILE A 535 17.60 52.58 32.47
CA ILE A 535 17.15 53.92 32.07
C ILE A 535 16.22 54.56 33.12
N ARG A 536 15.79 53.86 34.18
CA ARG A 536 15.08 54.51 35.30
C ARG A 536 16.09 55.27 36.18
N PRO A 537 16.16 56.61 36.13
CA PRO A 537 17.03 57.33 37.05
C PRO A 537 16.50 57.14 38.48
N ALA A 538 17.41 56.84 39.40
CA ALA A 538 17.15 56.82 40.84
C ALA A 538 16.56 58.18 41.23
N ASN A 539 15.25 58.23 41.41
CA ASN A 539 14.56 59.47 41.72
C ASN A 539 14.86 59.83 43.18
N SER A 540 15.84 60.71 43.32
CA SER A 540 15.97 61.79 44.30
C SER A 540 15.46 61.51 45.72
N GLY A 541 16.41 61.27 46.62
CA GLY A 541 16.20 61.42 48.04
C GLY A 541 15.65 62.81 48.37
N PHE A 542 14.50 62.85 49.03
CA PHE A 542 14.07 64.03 49.76
C PHE A 542 14.94 64.15 51.03
N PRO A 543 15.57 65.31 51.29
CA PRO A 543 16.30 65.52 52.52
C PRO A 543 15.31 65.64 53.69
N PRO A 544 15.66 65.14 54.90
CA PRO A 544 14.79 65.23 56.05
C PRO A 544 14.65 66.68 56.52
N SER A 545 13.41 67.13 56.69
CA SER A 545 13.07 68.41 57.30
C SER A 545 13.37 68.38 58.80
N ASN A 546 14.20 69.31 59.25
CA ASN A 546 14.36 69.67 60.66
C ASN A 546 13.08 70.32 61.19
N GLN A 547 12.44 69.70 62.19
CA GLN A 547 11.97 70.33 63.43
C GLN A 547 11.49 69.28 64.43
#